data_AF-A0A7V4CX85-F1
#
_entry.id   AF-A0A7V4CX85-F1
#
_cell.length_a   1.000
_cell.length_b   1.000
_cell.length_c   1.000
_cell.angle_alpha   90.00
_cell.angle_beta   90.00
_cell.angle_gamma   90.00
#
_symmetry.space_group_name_H-M   'P 1'
#
loop_
_entity.id
_entity.type
_entity.pdbx_description
1 polymer ?
#
loop_
_entity_poly.entity_id
_entity_poly.type
_entity_poly.pdbx_seq_one_letter_code
_entity_poly.pdbx_strand_id
1 'polypeptide(L)' 'MERLSCEQAVRQFFAYLDRALAGEPLENLEAHLDSCLDCCDKLAFSRQLDAFFKERLPEGAPPPALELRVREALRRH' A
#
# COMPACT_ATOMS: atom_id res chain seq x y z
N MET A 1 -22.29 8.92 -8.19
CA MET A 1 -20.96 8.31 -8.11
C MET A 1 -20.13 8.83 -9.26
N GLU A 2 -19.24 9.78 -8.97
CA GLU A 2 -18.23 10.21 -9.94
C GLU A 2 -17.26 9.06 -10.19
N ARG A 3 -17.08 8.68 -11.45
CA ARG A 3 -16.08 7.68 -11.84
C ARG A 3 -14.71 8.34 -11.83
N LEU A 4 -13.80 7.78 -11.05
CA LEU A 4 -12.39 8.19 -11.03
C LEU A 4 -11.79 8.01 -12.43
N SER A 5 -11.13 9.05 -12.96
CA SER A 5 -10.36 8.91 -14.21
C SER A 5 -9.03 8.18 -13.96
N CYS A 6 -8.41 7.64 -15.00
CA CYS A 6 -7.09 7.00 -14.87
C CYS A 6 -6.02 7.96 -14.32
N GLU A 7 -6.08 9.25 -14.67
CA GLU A 7 -5.15 10.25 -14.14
C GLU A 7 -5.34 10.45 -12.63
N GLN A 8 -6.59 10.58 -12.19
CA GLN A 8 -6.92 10.69 -10.78
C GLN A 8 -6.56 9.41 -10.02
N ALA A 9 -6.74 8.25 -10.65
CA ALA A 9 -6.36 6.95 -10.12
C ALA A 9 -4.86 6.87 -9.86
N VAL A 10 -4.03 7.23 -10.84
CA VAL A 10 -2.57 7.24 -10.71
C VAL A 10 -2.09 8.20 -9.62
N ARG A 11 -2.75 9.35 -9.43
CA ARG A 11 -2.40 10.28 -8.34
C ARG A 11 -2.66 9.69 -6.95
N GLN A 12 -3.73 8.92 -6.78
CA GLN A 12 -4.08 8.26 -5.52
C GLN A 12 -3.37 6.91 -5.32
N PHE A 13 -2.77 6.38 -6.39
CA PHE A 13 -2.18 5.05 -6.45
C PHE A 13 -1.03 4.83 -5.48
N PHE A 14 -0.12 5.80 -5.32
CA PHE A 14 0.99 5.67 -4.37
C PHE A 14 0.50 5.65 -2.92
N ALA A 15 -0.51 6.48 -2.60
CA ALA A 15 -1.13 6.47 -1.29
C ALA A 15 -1.84 5.12 -0.99
N TYR A 16 -2.36 4.45 -2.01
CA TYR A 16 -2.91 3.09 -1.88
C TYR A 16 -1.83 2.05 -1.57
N LEU A 17 -0.68 2.13 -2.24
CA LEU A 17 0.45 1.21 -2.06
C LEU A 17 1.14 1.38 -0.70
N ASP A 18 1.31 2.62 -0.24
CA ASP A 18 1.99 2.95 1.01
C ASP A 18 1.15 2.60 2.25
N ARG A 19 -0.15 2.33 2.10
CA ARG A 19 -1.11 2.03 3.18
C ARG A 19 -0.92 0.66 3.86
N ALA A 20 0.31 0.15 3.91
CA ALA A 20 0.66 -1.11 4.57
C ALA A 20 0.28 -1.17 6.07
N LEU A 21 -0.03 -0.04 6.72
CA LEU A 21 -0.32 0.02 8.17
C LEU A 21 -1.55 0.84 8.60
N ALA A 22 -2.34 1.42 7.69
CA ALA A 22 -3.57 2.15 8.07
C ALA A 22 -4.63 1.99 6.98
N GLY A 23 -5.47 0.96 7.15
CA GLY A 23 -6.49 0.50 6.21
C GLY A 23 -7.70 1.41 6.09
N GLU A 24 -7.50 2.69 5.78
CA GLU A 24 -8.58 3.51 5.25
C GLU A 24 -8.87 3.04 3.80
N PRO A 25 -10.12 2.74 3.42
CA PRO A 25 -10.44 2.32 2.07
C PRO A 25 -10.34 3.50 1.08
N LEU A 26 -9.87 3.23 -0.14
CA LEU A 26 -9.96 4.15 -1.28
C LEU A 26 -11.01 3.60 -2.25
N GLU A 27 -12.27 3.54 -1.80
CA GLU A 27 -13.38 2.85 -2.49
C GLU A 27 -13.49 3.23 -3.98
N ASN A 28 -13.28 4.51 -4.31
CA ASN A 28 -13.31 5.00 -5.69
C ASN A 28 -12.13 4.50 -6.55
N LEU A 29 -10.94 4.35 -5.95
CA LEU A 29 -9.77 3.81 -6.62
C LEU A 29 -9.88 2.29 -6.78
N GLU A 30 -10.39 1.60 -5.76
CA GLU A 30 -10.63 0.15 -5.81
C GLU A 30 -11.65 -0.19 -6.90
N ALA A 31 -12.76 0.55 -6.98
CA ALA A 31 -13.74 0.41 -8.05
C ALA A 31 -13.16 0.71 -9.45
N HIS A 32 -12.21 1.64 -9.55
CA HIS A 32 -11.51 1.92 -10.81
C HIS A 32 -10.56 0.78 -11.19
N LEU A 33 -9.78 0.26 -10.24
CA LEU A 33 -8.86 -0.86 -10.46
C LEU A 33 -9.58 -2.14 -10.87
N ASP A 34 -10.79 -2.38 -10.37
CA ASP A 34 -11.63 -3.52 -10.74
C ASP A 34 -12.13 -3.46 -12.20
N SER A 35 -12.21 -2.25 -12.78
CA SER A 35 -12.78 -2.03 -14.12
C SER A 35 -11.79 -1.55 -15.17
N CYS A 36 -10.57 -1.15 -14.79
CA CYS A 36 -9.57 -0.58 -15.70
C CYS A 36 -8.32 -1.47 -15.80
N LEU A 37 -8.13 -2.08 -16.97
CA LEU A 37 -7.00 -2.97 -17.24
C LEU A 37 -5.64 -2.24 -17.10
N ASP A 38 -5.51 -1.04 -17.65
CA ASP A 38 -4.26 -0.27 -17.62
C ASP A 38 -3.79 0.05 -16.19
N CYS A 39 -4.73 0.40 -15.30
CA CYS A 39 -4.40 0.68 -13.91
C CYS A 39 -4.15 -0.61 -13.12
N CYS A 40 -4.84 -1.70 -13.47
CA CYS A 40 -4.60 -3.02 -12.91
C CYS A 40 -3.18 -3.53 -13.25
N ASP A 41 -2.74 -3.37 -14.49
CA ASP A 41 -1.38 -3.75 -14.91
C ASP A 41 -0.30 -2.95 -14.15
N LYS A 42 -0.52 -1.65 -13.94
CA LYS A 42 0.37 -0.81 -13.11
C LYS A 42 0.43 -1.32 -11.66
N LEU A 43 -0.69 -1.77 -11.10
CA LEU A 43 -0.74 -2.38 -9.76
C LEU A 43 0.04 -3.68 -9.69
N ALA A 44 -0.15 -4.56 -10.67
CA ALA A 44 0.58 -5.81 -10.76
C ALA A 44 2.10 -5.55 -10.81
N PHE A 45 2.53 -4.62 -11.66
CA PHE A 45 3.94 -4.24 -11.77
C PHE A 45 4.50 -3.69 -10.45
N SER A 46 3.78 -2.79 -9.78
CA SER A 46 4.24 -2.23 -8.49
C SER A 46 4.38 -3.30 -7.41
N ARG A 47 3.45 -4.26 -7.35
CA ARG A 47 3.53 -5.39 -6.40
C ARG A 47 4.69 -6.32 -6.69
N GLN A 48 5.00 -6.55 -7.97
CA GLN A 48 6.18 -7.33 -8.38
C GLN A 48 7.48 -6.64 -7.95
N LEU A 49 7.57 -5.31 -8.09
CA LEU A 49 8.72 -4.55 -7.62
C LEU A 49 8.88 -4.61 -6.09
N ASP A 50 7.78 -4.45 -5.33
CA ASP A 50 7.81 -4.56 -3.87
C ASP A 50 8.28 -5.96 -3.42
N ALA A 51 7.77 -7.03 -4.04
CA ALA A 51 8.24 -8.39 -3.79
C ALA A 51 9.73 -8.55 -4.11
N PHE A 52 10.18 -8.05 -5.26
CA PHE A 52 11.59 -8.08 -5.65
C PHE A 52 12.49 -7.35 -4.63
N PHE A 53 12.07 -6.18 -4.14
CA PHE A 53 12.83 -5.47 -3.11
C PHE A 53 12.86 -6.26 -1.79
N LYS A 54 11.73 -6.82 -1.34
CA LYS A 54 11.67 -7.66 -0.13
C LYS A 54 12.56 -8.90 -0.21
N GLU A 55 12.66 -9.52 -1.39
CA GLU A 55 13.55 -10.67 -1.61
C GLU A 55 15.03 -10.31 -1.61
N ARG A 56 15.38 -9.11 -2.10
CA ARG A 56 16.78 -8.71 -2.33
C ARG A 56 17.36 -7.87 -1.20
N LEU A 57 16.52 -7.17 -0.45
CA LEU A 57 16.95 -6.42 0.72
C LEU A 57 17.14 -7.41 1.87
N PRO A 58 18.30 -7.40 2.55
CA PRO A 58 18.47 -8.23 3.73
C PRO A 58 17.40 -7.85 4.76
N GLU A 59 16.65 -8.84 5.24
CA GLU A 59 15.75 -8.66 6.39
C GLU A 59 16.60 -8.26 7.60
N GLY A 60 16.76 -6.95 7.78
CA GLY A 60 17.30 -6.40 9.01
C GLY A 60 16.25 -6.62 10.09
N ALA A 61 16.55 -7.46 11.08
CA ALA A 61 15.68 -7.59 12.24
C ALA A 61 15.42 -6.17 12.82
N PRO A 62 14.16 -5.80 13.06
CA PRO A 62 13.87 -4.53 13.70
C PRO A 62 14.60 -4.46 15.04
N PRO A 63 15.10 -3.29 15.47
CA PRO A 63 15.77 -3.16 16.76
C PRO A 63 14.87 -3.71 17.87
N PRO A 64 15.38 -4.50 18.84
CA PRO A 64 14.56 -5.11 19.90
C PRO A 64 13.72 -4.10 20.69
N ALA A 65 14.23 -2.86 20.83
CA ALA A 65 13.54 -1.76 21.48
C ALA A 65 12.30 -1.28 20.71
N LEU A 66 12.22 -1.52 19.40
CA LEU A 66 11.08 -1.11 18.57
C LEU A 66 9.83 -1.90 18.95
N GLU A 67 9.94 -3.22 19.11
CA GLU A 67 8.80 -4.06 19.50
C GLU A 67 8.21 -3.62 20.85
N LEU A 68 9.07 -3.37 21.84
CA LEU A 68 8.66 -2.86 23.16
C LEU A 68 7.90 -1.53 23.04
N ARG A 69 8.45 -0.58 22.28
CA ARG A 69 7.81 0.73 22.06
C ARG A 69 6.45 0.62 21.38
N VAL A 70 6.33 -0.25 20.37
CA VAL A 70 5.05 -0.50 19.67
C VAL A 70 4.03 -1.11 20.63
N ARG A 71 4.40 -2.12 21.41
CA ARG A 71 3.51 -2.75 22.41
C ARG A 71 3.04 -1.77 23.47
N GLU A 72 3.91 -0.89 23.96
CA GLU A 72 3.50 0.15 24.91
C GLU A 72 2.58 1.20 24.29
N ALA A 73 2.80 1.57 23.01
CA ALA A 73 1.92 2.50 22.31
C ALA A 73 0.51 1.91 22.13
N LEU A 74 0.41 0.63 21.76
CA LEU A 74 -0.86 -0.07 21.61
C LEU A 74 -1.62 -0.26 22.93
N ARG A 75 -0.93 -0.37 24.07
CA ARG A 75 -1.59 -0.43 25.39
C ARG A 75 -2.14 0.92 25.88
N ARG A 76 -1.68 2.03 25.29
CA ARG A 76 -2.08 3.40 25.65
C ARG A 76 -3.30 3.89 24.87
N HIS A 77 -3.74 3.14 23.86
CA HIS A 77 -4.95 3.35 23.06
C HIS A 77 -5.96 2.25 23.34
#